data_AF-A0A3D4XDJ8-F1
#
_entry.id   AF-A0A3D4XDJ8-F1
#
_cell.length_a   1.000
_cell.length_b   1.000
_cell.length_c   1.000
_cell.angle_alpha   90.00
_cell.angle_beta   90.00
_cell.angle_gamma   90.00
#
_symmetry.space_group_name_H-M   'P 1'
#
loop_
_entity.id
_entity.type
_entity.pdbx_description
1 polymer ?
#
loop_
_entity_poly.entity_id
_entity_poly.type
_entity_poly.pdbx_seq_one_letter_code
_entity_poly.pdbx_strand_id
1 'polypeptide(L)'
;MDFAGDVVKATGKSIQVVNSLQPMETGWINWKYTYTYKNGKFKLKSSTAAAKSSLGNHAYDEDGYRALFKKNKYVVANTRSFYTGTDLKKVAFTAERNDKLTLKKIKISGDKVYLQFQKGKKTGWQQVDNSGVYDFRSSDPGSTGWFYGVYKRLVG
;
A
#
# COMPACT_ATOMS: atom_id res chain seq x y z
N MET A 1 13.46 -7.67 -1.51
CA MET A 1 12.29 -6.85 -1.86
C MET A 1 12.29 -6.75 -3.37
N ASP A 2 11.47 -7.55 -4.04
CA ASP A 2 11.43 -7.60 -5.49
C ASP A 2 10.38 -6.61 -6.00
N PHE A 3 10.86 -5.58 -6.70
CA PHE A 3 10.02 -4.62 -7.39
C PHE A 3 9.99 -4.97 -8.87
N ALA A 4 8.79 -5.12 -9.45
CA ALA A 4 8.66 -5.08 -10.91
C ALA A 4 8.47 -3.62 -11.33
N GLY A 5 9.31 -3.14 -12.25
CA GLY A 5 9.38 -1.75 -12.67
C GLY A 5 9.48 -1.59 -14.18
N ASP A 6 8.46 -1.00 -14.81
CA ASP A 6 8.42 -0.78 -16.26
C ASP A 6 8.42 0.71 -16.61
N VAL A 7 9.25 1.11 -17.56
CA VAL A 7 9.20 2.46 -18.15
C VAL A 7 7.96 2.54 -19.04
N VAL A 8 6.95 3.27 -18.60
CA VAL A 8 5.68 3.40 -19.33
C VAL A 8 5.57 4.69 -20.14
N LYS A 9 6.48 5.64 -19.91
CA LYS A 9 6.55 6.90 -20.66
C LYS A 9 7.94 7.51 -20.56
N ALA A 10 8.46 8.01 -21.68
CA ALA A 10 9.70 8.76 -21.74
C ALA A 10 9.52 10.03 -22.58
N THR A 11 10.22 11.09 -22.18
CA THR A 11 10.42 12.33 -22.94
C THR A 11 11.87 12.75 -22.77
N GLY A 12 12.35 13.72 -23.56
CA GLY A 12 13.70 14.26 -23.37
C GLY A 12 13.97 14.89 -21.99
N LYS A 13 12.93 15.14 -21.18
CA LYS A 13 13.05 15.81 -19.86
C LYS A 13 12.59 14.96 -18.68
N SER A 14 11.90 13.84 -18.91
CA SER A 14 11.38 12.99 -17.82
C SER A 14 11.06 11.56 -18.27
N ILE A 15 11.13 10.63 -17.31
CA ILE A 15 10.65 9.25 -17.44
C ILE A 15 9.61 8.97 -16.36
N GLN A 16 8.66 8.09 -16.67
CA GLN A 16 7.70 7.58 -15.70
C GLN A 16 7.81 6.06 -15.63
N VAL A 17 7.99 5.56 -14.42
CA VAL A 17 8.15 4.13 -14.12
C VAL A 17 6.93 3.68 -13.33
N VAL A 18 6.21 2.68 -13.85
CA VAL A 18 5.21 1.93 -13.07
C VAL A 18 5.97 0.96 -12.19
N ASN A 19 5.58 0.87 -10.92
CA ASN A 19 6.15 -0.05 -9.96
C ASN A 19 5.02 -0.85 -9.32
N SER A 20 5.32 -2.07 -8.89
CA SER A 20 4.43 -2.92 -8.11
C SER A 20 5.14 -3.59 -6.94
N LEU A 21 4.38 -3.92 -5.90
CA LEU A 21 4.83 -4.65 -4.71
C LEU A 21 3.63 -5.38 -4.11
N GLN A 22 3.87 -6.51 -3.43
CA GLN A 22 2.86 -7.25 -2.69
C GLN A 22 3.16 -7.31 -1.18
N PRO A 23 2.94 -6.22 -0.40
CA PRO A 23 3.09 -6.30 1.04
C PRO A 23 2.03 -7.24 1.63
N MET A 24 2.40 -8.07 2.61
CA MET A 24 1.46 -8.97 3.28
C MET A 24 0.28 -8.22 3.91
N GLU A 25 0.49 -6.96 4.31
CA GLU A 25 -0.54 -6.12 4.92
C GLU A 25 -1.66 -5.71 3.96
N THR A 26 -1.35 -5.50 2.68
CA THR A 26 -2.27 -4.87 1.71
C THR A 26 -2.50 -5.67 0.44
N GLY A 27 -1.71 -6.72 0.22
CA GLY A 27 -1.56 -7.41 -1.04
C GLY A 27 -1.03 -6.50 -2.15
N TRP A 28 -1.17 -6.94 -3.41
CA TRP A 28 -0.62 -6.24 -4.57
C TRP A 28 -1.06 -4.78 -4.65
N ILE A 29 -0.09 -3.89 -4.77
CA ILE A 29 -0.25 -2.46 -5.00
C ILE A 29 0.63 -1.98 -6.15
N ASN A 30 0.17 -0.94 -6.85
CA ASN A 30 0.87 -0.30 -7.95
C ASN A 30 1.01 1.21 -7.70
N TRP A 31 2.11 1.80 -8.16
CA TRP A 31 2.29 3.25 -8.20
C TRP A 31 3.15 3.67 -9.38
N LYS A 32 3.18 4.98 -9.65
CA LYS A 32 4.05 5.55 -10.70
C LYS A 32 4.99 6.57 -10.09
N TYR A 33 6.28 6.39 -10.32
CA TYR A 33 7.28 7.42 -10.05
C TYR A 33 7.63 8.17 -11.32
N THR A 34 7.73 9.49 -11.21
CA THR A 34 8.24 10.36 -12.27
C THR A 34 9.63 10.80 -11.92
N TYR A 35 10.57 10.61 -12.83
CA TYR A 35 11.93 11.12 -12.72
C TYR A 35 12.12 12.22 -13.75
N THR A 36 12.75 13.31 -13.34
CA THR A 36 13.10 14.42 -14.23
C THR A 36 14.60 14.40 -14.50
N TYR A 37 14.97 14.63 -15.76
CA TYR A 37 16.36 14.74 -16.16
C TYR A 37 16.93 16.11 -15.75
N LYS A 38 17.98 16.12 -14.92
CA LYS A 38 18.66 17.34 -14.49
C LYS A 38 20.14 17.05 -14.27
N ASN A 39 21.01 17.83 -14.92
CA ASN A 39 22.47 17.75 -14.79
C ASN A 39 23.03 16.33 -15.07
N GLY A 40 22.65 15.74 -16.21
CA GLY A 40 23.18 14.43 -16.61
C GLY A 40 22.57 13.22 -15.91
N LYS A 41 21.62 13.41 -14.98
CA LYS A 41 21.03 12.32 -14.18
C LYS A 41 19.51 12.46 -14.06
N PHE A 42 18.81 11.33 -14.02
CA PHE A 42 17.40 11.30 -13.64
C PHE A 42 17.26 11.37 -12.12
N LYS A 43 16.45 12.32 -11.64
CA LYS A 43 16.14 12.49 -10.21
C LYS A 43 14.65 12.33 -9.99
N LEU A 44 14.28 11.67 -8.89
CA LEU A 44 12.89 11.50 -8.53
C LEU A 44 12.21 12.86 -8.29
N LYS A 45 11.09 13.11 -8.95
CA LYS A 45 10.36 14.39 -8.89
C LYS A 45 9.70 14.63 -7.53
N SER A 46 9.21 13.56 -6.89
CA SER A 46 8.54 13.60 -5.59
C SER A 46 8.87 12.32 -4.84
N SER A 47 9.21 12.43 -3.56
CA SER A 47 9.49 11.28 -2.69
C SER A 47 8.25 10.40 -2.42
N THR A 48 7.06 10.90 -2.74
CA THR A 48 5.80 10.14 -2.62
C THR A 48 5.08 10.03 -3.96
N ALA A 49 4.34 8.95 -4.14
CA ALA A 49 3.46 8.71 -5.28
C ALA A 49 2.08 8.26 -4.81
N ALA A 50 1.06 8.43 -5.66
CA ALA A 50 -0.24 7.84 -5.41
C ALA A 50 -0.16 6.31 -5.56
N ALA A 51 -0.69 5.56 -4.59
CA ALA A 51 -0.70 4.10 -4.60
C ALA A 51 -2.11 3.58 -4.91
N LYS A 52 -2.18 2.47 -5.63
CA LYS A 52 -3.43 1.81 -6.04
C LYS A 52 -3.38 0.33 -5.69
N SER A 53 -4.45 -0.18 -5.09
CA SER A 53 -4.69 -1.60 -4.86
C SER A 53 -4.94 -2.29 -6.19
N SER A 54 -4.32 -3.45 -6.37
CA SER A 54 -4.57 -4.36 -7.49
C SER A 54 -5.55 -5.48 -7.10
N LEU A 55 -5.86 -5.62 -5.81
CA LEU A 55 -6.68 -6.73 -5.27
C LEU A 55 -8.11 -6.78 -5.84
N GLY A 56 -8.63 -5.67 -6.34
CA GLY A 56 -9.94 -5.62 -6.98
C GLY A 56 -10.05 -6.42 -8.29
N ASN A 57 -8.90 -6.72 -8.92
CA ASN A 57 -8.83 -7.39 -10.22
C ASN A 57 -8.71 -8.91 -10.12
N HIS A 58 -8.30 -9.45 -8.95
CA HIS A 58 -8.25 -10.88 -8.73
C HIS A 58 -9.66 -11.44 -8.50
N ALA A 59 -10.00 -12.52 -9.20
CA ALA A 59 -11.38 -12.95 -9.48
C ALA A 59 -11.97 -13.95 -8.48
N TYR A 60 -11.20 -14.39 -7.47
CA TYR A 60 -11.47 -15.70 -6.87
C TYR A 60 -12.39 -15.72 -5.63
N ASP A 61 -12.68 -14.59 -4.99
CA ASP A 61 -13.50 -14.57 -3.75
C ASP A 61 -14.71 -13.63 -3.81
N GLU A 62 -15.90 -14.18 -3.59
CA GLU A 62 -17.17 -13.46 -3.40
C GLU A 62 -17.42 -13.08 -1.93
N ASP A 63 -16.44 -12.40 -1.31
CA ASP A 63 -16.49 -12.01 0.11
C ASP A 63 -16.89 -10.53 0.34
N GLY A 64 -17.31 -9.84 -0.72
CA GLY A 64 -17.68 -8.42 -0.68
C GLY A 64 -16.52 -7.42 -0.61
N TYR A 65 -15.29 -7.84 -0.25
CA TYR A 65 -14.15 -6.94 -0.11
C TYR A 65 -13.57 -6.50 -1.46
N ARG A 66 -13.72 -7.30 -2.51
CA ARG A 66 -13.29 -6.97 -3.89
C ARG A 66 -13.77 -5.60 -4.35
N ALA A 67 -15.05 -5.27 -4.12
CA ALA A 67 -15.63 -3.99 -4.54
C ALA A 67 -15.02 -2.79 -3.80
N LEU A 68 -14.54 -3.01 -2.56
CA LEU A 68 -13.83 -2.00 -1.78
C LEU A 68 -12.40 -1.83 -2.31
N PHE A 69 -11.69 -2.92 -2.60
CA PHE A 69 -10.33 -2.85 -3.15
C PHE A 69 -10.28 -2.12 -4.50
N LYS A 70 -11.26 -2.33 -5.40
CA LYS A 70 -11.40 -1.54 -6.64
C LYS A 70 -11.49 -0.03 -6.39
N LYS A 71 -12.00 0.38 -5.22
CA LYS A 71 -12.12 1.77 -4.77
C LYS A 71 -10.94 2.21 -3.90
N ASN A 72 -9.87 1.42 -3.83
CA ASN A 72 -8.71 1.65 -2.96
C ASN A 72 -9.04 1.63 -1.46
N LYS A 73 -10.13 0.97 -1.09
CA LYS A 73 -10.63 0.89 0.29
C LYS A 73 -10.36 -0.46 0.91
N TYR A 74 -10.02 -0.44 2.18
CA TYR A 74 -9.70 -1.60 3.00
C TYR A 74 -10.54 -1.57 4.28
N VAL A 75 -10.98 -2.74 4.75
CA VAL A 75 -11.71 -2.88 6.03
C VAL A 75 -10.75 -3.44 7.06
N VAL A 76 -10.56 -2.73 8.17
CA VAL A 76 -9.61 -3.08 9.23
C VAL A 76 -10.07 -4.35 9.95
N ALA A 77 -9.18 -5.35 10.02
CA ALA A 77 -9.41 -6.59 10.74
C ALA A 77 -8.89 -6.52 12.19
N ASN A 78 -7.79 -5.78 12.42
CA ASN A 78 -7.18 -5.58 13.74
C ASN A 78 -6.82 -4.12 13.99
N THR A 79 -7.06 -3.67 15.22
CA THR A 79 -6.82 -2.29 15.64
C THR A 79 -5.36 -1.89 15.39
N ARG A 80 -5.14 -0.72 14.78
CA ARG A 80 -3.81 -0.25 14.41
C ARG A 80 -3.69 1.27 14.37
N SER A 81 -2.57 1.76 14.86
CA SER A 81 -2.19 3.17 14.80
C SER A 81 -1.53 3.51 13.45
N PHE A 82 -1.81 4.72 12.96
CA PHE A 82 -1.18 5.34 11.80
C PHE A 82 -0.60 6.68 12.22
N TYR A 83 0.52 7.08 11.61
CA TYR A 83 1.38 8.15 12.12
C TYR A 83 1.42 9.38 11.21
N THR A 84 1.72 10.56 11.76
CA THR A 84 1.74 11.81 10.97
C THR A 84 2.86 11.83 9.93
N GLY A 85 3.95 11.08 10.15
CA GLY A 85 5.11 10.98 9.27
C GLY A 85 5.67 9.56 9.21
N THR A 86 6.66 9.35 8.35
CA THR A 86 7.34 8.05 8.17
C THR A 86 8.42 7.78 9.20
N ASP A 87 8.61 8.67 10.17
CA ASP A 87 9.41 8.44 11.38
C ASP A 87 8.64 7.64 12.44
N LEU A 88 7.32 7.48 12.25
CA LEU A 88 6.40 6.72 13.10
C LEU A 88 6.38 7.15 14.57
N LYS A 89 6.69 8.41 14.86
CA LYS A 89 6.79 8.92 16.26
C LYS A 89 5.47 9.44 16.81
N LYS A 90 4.65 10.10 15.99
CA LYS A 90 3.41 10.76 16.43
C LYS A 90 2.19 10.13 15.75
N VAL A 91 1.27 9.59 16.55
CA VAL A 91 0.02 9.00 16.05
C VAL A 91 -0.86 10.10 15.44
N ALA A 92 -1.32 9.87 14.21
CA ALA A 92 -2.30 10.69 13.51
C ALA A 92 -3.73 10.22 13.79
N PHE A 93 -3.95 8.91 13.76
CA PHE A 93 -5.20 8.26 14.15
C PHE A 93 -4.98 6.77 14.45
N THR A 94 -5.89 6.20 15.23
CA THR A 94 -6.05 4.75 15.39
C THR A 94 -7.28 4.31 14.59
N ALA A 95 -7.14 3.22 13.85
CA ALA A 95 -8.23 2.56 13.17
C ALA A 95 -8.62 1.32 13.97
N GLU A 96 -9.90 1.21 14.29
CA GLU A 96 -10.48 0.09 15.00
C GLU A 96 -10.96 -0.97 14.00
N ARG A 97 -11.20 -2.19 14.49
CA ARG A 97 -11.84 -3.25 13.71
C ARG A 97 -13.10 -2.72 13.02
N ASN A 98 -13.28 -3.09 11.75
CA ASN A 98 -14.35 -2.67 10.84
C ASN A 98 -14.29 -1.23 10.32
N ASP A 99 -13.30 -0.43 10.72
CA ASP A 99 -13.05 0.86 10.07
C ASP A 99 -12.71 0.68 8.59
N LYS A 100 -13.13 1.65 7.77
CA LYS A 100 -12.81 1.71 6.35
C LYS A 100 -11.72 2.73 6.10
N LEU A 101 -10.57 2.26 5.63
CA LEU A 101 -9.44 3.11 5.26
C LEU A 101 -9.31 3.20 3.75
N THR A 102 -8.88 4.34 3.24
CA THR A 102 -8.54 4.51 1.81
C THR A 102 -7.03 4.61 1.65
N LEU A 103 -6.42 3.74 0.85
CA LEU A 103 -5.01 3.85 0.47
C LEU A 103 -4.82 5.11 -0.39
N LYS A 104 -3.79 5.91 -0.08
CA LYS A 104 -3.53 7.19 -0.75
C LYS A 104 -2.19 7.22 -1.44
N LYS A 105 -1.11 7.00 -0.69
CA LYS A 105 0.25 7.22 -1.15
C LYS A 105 1.18 6.12 -0.70
N ILE A 106 2.31 6.03 -1.40
CA ILE A 106 3.47 5.24 -1.03
C ILE A 106 4.69 6.16 -0.95
N LYS A 107 5.61 5.83 -0.04
CA LYS A 107 6.96 6.36 0.05
C LYS A 107 7.93 5.20 0.22
N ILE A 108 8.98 5.17 -0.60
CA ILE A 108 10.11 4.26 -0.42
C ILE A 108 11.28 5.08 0.12
N SER A 109 11.92 4.58 1.17
CA SER A 109 13.06 5.23 1.82
C SER A 109 14.09 4.19 2.20
N GLY A 110 15.12 4.03 1.36
CA GLY A 110 16.03 2.90 1.48
C GLY A 110 15.30 1.60 1.17
N ASP A 111 15.39 0.65 2.10
CA ASP A 111 14.74 -0.66 2.10
C ASP A 111 13.31 -0.64 2.69
N LYS A 112 12.85 0.52 3.20
CA LYS A 112 11.56 0.63 3.88
C LYS A 112 10.47 1.15 2.96
N VAL A 113 9.30 0.53 3.05
CA VAL A 113 8.09 0.94 2.34
C VAL A 113 7.06 1.45 3.34
N TYR A 114 6.53 2.65 3.07
CA TYR A 114 5.49 3.26 3.87
C TYR A 114 4.25 3.52 3.02
N LEU A 115 3.09 3.15 3.54
CA LEU A 115 1.81 3.45 2.93
C LEU A 115 1.05 4.47 3.75
N GLN A 116 0.43 5.43 3.06
CA GLN A 116 -0.46 6.41 3.65
C GLN A 116 -1.91 5.98 3.47
N PHE A 117 -2.65 5.94 4.57
CA PHE A 117 -4.08 5.68 4.59
C PHE A 117 -4.86 6.91 5.06
N GLN A 118 -6.11 6.99 4.64
CA GLN A 118 -7.05 8.04 5.01
C GLN A 118 -8.25 7.44 5.78
N LYS A 119 -8.57 8.04 6.93
CA LYS A 119 -9.79 7.79 7.74
C LYS A 119 -10.53 9.12 7.90
N GLY A 120 -11.70 9.26 7.26
CA GLY A 120 -12.41 10.53 7.20
C GLY A 120 -11.53 11.64 6.59
N LYS A 121 -11.30 12.73 7.35
CA LYS A 121 -10.42 13.84 6.93
C LYS A 121 -8.95 13.66 7.33
N LYS A 122 -8.61 12.64 8.13
CA LYS A 122 -7.23 12.40 8.63
C LYS A 122 -6.47 11.48 7.68
N THR A 123 -5.17 11.69 7.56
CA THR A 123 -4.24 10.77 6.89
C THR A 123 -3.13 10.37 7.83
N GLY A 124 -2.56 9.19 7.62
CA GLY A 124 -1.50 8.65 8.45
C GLY A 124 -0.71 7.57 7.71
N TRP A 125 0.57 7.50 8.04
CA TRP A 125 1.57 6.60 7.48
C TRP A 125 1.74 5.38 8.38
N GLN A 126 2.10 4.26 7.75
CA GLN A 126 2.56 3.07 8.45
C GLN A 126 3.58 2.35 7.56
N GLN A 127 4.59 1.72 8.19
CA GLN A 127 5.54 0.87 7.48
C GLN A 127 4.90 -0.49 7.19
N VAL A 128 5.02 -0.95 5.95
CA VAL A 128 4.54 -2.26 5.49
C VAL A 128 5.70 -3.14 5.07
N ASP A 129 5.39 -4.32 4.50
CA ASP A 129 6.36 -5.35 4.14
C ASP A 129 7.07 -5.92 5.38
N ASN A 130 6.30 -6.02 6.47
CA ASN A 130 6.77 -6.68 7.68
C ASN A 130 6.53 -8.19 7.56
N SER A 131 7.43 -9.00 8.14
CA SER A 131 7.18 -10.43 8.32
C SER A 131 6.15 -10.67 9.43
N GLY A 132 5.45 -11.81 9.37
CA GLY A 132 4.57 -12.23 10.46
C GLY A 132 3.27 -11.43 10.61
N VAL A 133 2.74 -10.86 9.51
CA VAL A 133 1.46 -10.13 9.52
C VAL A 133 0.28 -11.01 9.92
N TYR A 134 0.34 -12.30 9.62
CA TYR A 134 -0.73 -13.27 9.88
C TYR A 134 -0.29 -14.29 10.92
N ASP A 135 -1.20 -14.61 11.84
CA ASP A 135 -1.10 -15.82 12.65
C ASP A 135 -1.74 -16.99 11.89
N PHE A 136 -0.89 -17.77 11.22
CA PHE A 136 -1.30 -18.94 10.45
C PHE A 136 -1.78 -20.12 11.32
N ARG A 137 -1.64 -20.04 12.65
CA ARG A 137 -2.15 -21.05 13.61
C ARG A 137 -3.54 -20.69 14.14
N SER A 138 -4.04 -19.49 13.86
CA SER A 138 -5.41 -19.07 14.21
C SER A 138 -6.44 -19.96 13.52
N SER A 139 -7.59 -20.18 14.17
CA SER A 139 -8.75 -20.81 13.53
C SER A 139 -9.34 -19.96 12.39
N ASP A 140 -9.01 -18.66 12.36
CA ASP A 140 -9.32 -17.75 11.25
C ASP A 140 -8.11 -16.85 10.94
N PRO A 141 -7.11 -17.36 10.21
CA PRO A 141 -5.91 -16.59 9.85
C PRO A 141 -6.27 -15.35 9.03
N GLY A 142 -7.34 -15.40 8.24
CA GLY A 142 -7.78 -14.32 7.36
C GLY A 142 -8.16 -13.03 8.11
N SER A 143 -8.52 -13.12 9.38
CA SER A 143 -8.83 -11.98 10.24
C SER A 143 -7.68 -11.52 11.14
N THR A 144 -6.52 -12.20 11.11
CA THR A 144 -5.34 -11.84 11.92
C THR A 144 -4.45 -10.78 11.27
N GLY A 145 -4.62 -10.55 9.96
CA GLY A 145 -3.90 -9.50 9.24
C GLY A 145 -4.40 -8.09 9.55
N TRP A 146 -3.91 -7.10 8.80
CA TRP A 146 -4.36 -5.71 9.00
C TRP A 146 -5.76 -5.47 8.47
N PHE A 147 -6.09 -6.08 7.33
CA PHE A 147 -7.35 -5.87 6.63
C PHE A 147 -7.99 -7.19 6.22
N TYR A 148 -9.32 -7.25 6.34
CA TYR A 148 -10.08 -8.40 5.87
C TYR A 148 -9.94 -8.59 4.36
N GLY A 149 -10.00 -9.85 3.92
CA GLY A 149 -9.97 -10.22 2.50
C GLY A 149 -8.59 -10.13 1.82
N VAL A 150 -7.57 -9.55 2.46
CA VAL A 150 -6.22 -9.48 1.88
C VAL A 150 -5.58 -10.87 1.80
N TYR A 151 -5.68 -11.66 2.89
CA TYR A 151 -5.05 -12.98 3.02
C TYR A 151 -5.34 -13.90 1.81
N LYS A 152 -6.62 -14.00 1.44
CA LYS A 152 -7.10 -14.86 0.34
C LYS A 152 -6.58 -14.45 -1.04
N ARG A 153 -5.97 -13.26 -1.14
CA ARG A 153 -5.50 -12.63 -2.39
C ARG A 153 -3.99 -12.41 -2.42
N LEU A 154 -3.25 -13.01 -1.47
CA LEU A 154 -1.79 -13.03 -1.48
C LEU A 154 -1.23 -14.12 -2.41
N VAL A 155 -1.99 -15.19 -2.63
CA VAL A 155 -1.68 -16.22 -3.65
C VAL A 155 -2.32 -15.79 -4.96
N GLY A 156 -1.59 -15.03 -5.76
CA GLY A 156 -2.05 -14.52 -7.05
C GLY A 156 -0.94 -13.87 -7.84
#